data_AF-A0A8T6PZM2-F1
#
_entry.id   AF-A0A8T6PZM2-F1
#
_cell.length_a   1.000
_cell.length_b   1.000
_cell.length_c   1.000
_cell.angle_alpha   90.00
_cell.angle_beta   90.00
_cell.angle_gamma   90.00
#
_symmetry.space_group_name_H-M   'P 1'
#
loop_
_entity.id
_entity.type
_entity.pdbx_description
1 polymer ?
#
loop_
_entity_poly.entity_id
_entity_poly.type
_entity_poly.pdbx_seq_one_letter_code
_entity_poly.pdbx_strand_id
1 'polypeptide(L)'
;IIARATEVNAALHAKDLNVTAGANRVTADGRVSALKGEGDVPKVAVDTGALGGMYARRIHLTSTESGVGVNLGNLYAREGDIILNSAGKLVLKNSLAGGNTTVTGTDVSLSGDNKAGGNLSVTGTTGLTLNQSRLVTDKNLVLSSSGQIVQNGGELTAGQNAMLSAQHLNQTSGAVNATENVTLTTTGDTTLKGRSVAGKILTVSSGSLNNGGTLVAGRDATVKTGTFSNTGAVQGNGLKVTATDLTSTGSIKSGSTLDISARNATLSGDAGAKDSALVTVSGTLENRGRLVSDDVLTLSATQINNSGTLSGAKELVASADTLTTTEKSVTHSDGNLMLNSASSTLAGETSAGSTVSVKGNSLKTTATAQTQGNSVSVDVQ
;
A
#
# COMPACT_ATOMS: atom_id res chain seq x y z
N ILE A 1 -35.59 14.11 12.74
CA ILE A 1 -35.20 15.42 13.29
C ILE A 1 -34.92 16.35 12.12
N ILE A 2 -35.53 17.53 12.10
CA ILE A 2 -35.22 18.60 11.16
C ILE A 2 -34.91 19.82 12.00
N ALA A 3 -33.67 20.27 11.98
CA ALA A 3 -33.20 21.42 12.76
C ALA A 3 -32.02 22.07 12.03
N ARG A 4 -31.68 23.31 12.34
CA ARG A 4 -30.43 23.89 11.83
C ARG A 4 -29.22 23.35 12.59
N ALA A 5 -29.34 23.26 13.92
CA ALA A 5 -28.38 22.60 14.79
C ALA A 5 -29.13 21.81 15.87
N THR A 6 -28.56 20.69 16.31
CA THR A 6 -29.16 19.86 17.37
C THR A 6 -28.09 19.20 18.22
N GLU A 7 -28.34 19.12 19.51
CA GLU A 7 -27.54 18.38 20.47
C GLU A 7 -28.36 17.20 21.00
N VAL A 8 -27.77 16.01 20.97
CA VAL A 8 -28.40 14.75 21.37
C VAL A 8 -27.64 14.20 22.56
N ASN A 9 -28.06 14.61 23.75
CA ASN A 9 -27.44 14.24 25.02
C ASN A 9 -28.05 13.00 25.70
N ALA A 10 -28.94 12.30 24.99
CA ALA A 10 -29.59 11.08 25.45
C ALA A 10 -29.67 10.04 24.32
N ALA A 11 -30.04 8.81 24.66
CA ALA A 11 -30.30 7.77 23.67
C ALA A 11 -31.58 8.08 22.86
N LEU A 12 -31.45 8.18 21.55
CA LEU A 12 -32.55 8.35 20.62
C LEU A 12 -32.91 7.01 19.98
N HIS A 13 -34.12 6.53 20.25
CA HIS A 13 -34.63 5.27 19.69
C HIS A 13 -35.69 5.53 18.62
N ALA A 14 -35.57 4.87 17.47
CA ALA A 14 -36.55 4.97 16.39
C ALA A 14 -36.63 3.65 15.60
N LYS A 15 -37.69 3.45 14.81
CA LYS A 15 -37.65 2.41 13.76
C LYS A 15 -36.70 2.83 12.66
N ASP A 16 -36.95 3.98 12.04
CA ASP A 16 -36.03 4.60 11.09
C ASP A 16 -35.75 6.02 11.55
N LEU A 17 -34.48 6.42 11.55
CA LEU A 17 -34.06 7.74 11.99
C LEU A 17 -33.51 8.53 10.80
N ASN A 18 -34.21 9.62 10.46
CA ASN A 18 -33.71 10.65 9.53
C ASN A 18 -33.38 11.92 10.31
N VAL A 19 -32.15 12.42 10.17
CA VAL A 19 -31.69 13.68 10.75
C VAL A 19 -31.26 14.61 9.63
N THR A 20 -31.95 15.74 9.48
CA THR A 20 -31.57 16.81 8.56
C THR A 20 -31.13 18.02 9.37
N ALA A 21 -29.85 18.37 9.24
CA ALA A 21 -29.18 19.47 9.92
C ALA A 21 -28.70 20.55 8.92
N GLY A 22 -28.54 21.79 9.40
CA GLY A 22 -28.20 22.96 8.59
C GLY A 22 -29.42 23.73 8.08
N ALA A 23 -29.15 24.86 7.41
CA ALA A 23 -30.19 25.65 6.76
C ALA A 23 -30.77 24.91 5.55
N ASN A 24 -32.01 24.43 5.66
CA ASN A 24 -32.64 23.59 4.65
C ASN A 24 -34.10 23.95 4.45
N ARG A 25 -34.57 23.76 3.20
CA ARG A 25 -35.98 23.51 2.93
C ARG A 25 -36.18 22.00 2.88
N VAL A 26 -37.14 21.52 3.66
CA VAL A 26 -37.52 20.10 3.71
C VAL A 26 -38.99 19.97 3.35
N THR A 27 -39.31 19.19 2.32
CA THR A 27 -40.69 18.94 1.88
C THR A 27 -41.36 17.86 2.73
N ALA A 28 -42.69 17.73 2.65
CA ALA A 28 -43.45 16.76 3.45
C ALA A 28 -43.09 15.29 3.15
N ASP A 29 -42.59 15.01 1.95
CA ASP A 29 -42.05 13.71 1.54
C ASP A 29 -40.58 13.49 1.94
N GLY A 30 -39.98 14.44 2.66
CA GLY A 30 -38.63 14.34 3.23
C GLY A 30 -37.49 14.72 2.28
N ARG A 31 -37.76 15.26 1.09
CA ARG A 31 -36.70 15.77 0.20
C ARG A 31 -36.04 17.02 0.81
N VAL A 32 -34.73 17.10 0.71
CA VAL A 32 -33.91 18.16 1.30
C VAL A 32 -33.27 19.00 0.20
N SER A 33 -33.38 20.32 0.31
CA SER A 33 -32.61 21.27 -0.50
C SER A 33 -31.95 22.30 0.41
N ALA A 34 -30.63 22.46 0.29
CA ALA A 34 -29.86 23.41 1.09
C ALA A 34 -30.31 24.86 0.82
N LEU A 35 -30.29 25.67 1.87
CA LEU A 35 -30.51 27.12 1.84
C LEU A 35 -29.24 27.83 2.32
N LYS A 36 -29.15 29.13 2.05
CA LYS A 36 -28.18 29.99 2.73
C LYS A 36 -28.62 30.16 4.19
N GLY A 37 -27.71 29.92 5.14
CA GLY A 37 -27.99 30.20 6.55
C GLY A 37 -28.15 31.70 6.82
N GLU A 38 -29.03 32.03 7.78
CA GLU A 38 -29.27 33.40 8.25
C GLU A 38 -28.85 33.56 9.71
N GLY A 39 -28.33 34.72 10.11
CA GLY A 39 -27.84 34.96 11.48
C GLY A 39 -26.56 34.19 11.82
N ASP A 40 -26.29 34.04 13.11
CA ASP A 40 -25.06 33.42 13.61
C ASP A 40 -24.91 31.97 13.14
N VAL A 41 -23.70 31.62 12.68
CA VAL A 41 -23.36 30.27 12.21
C VAL A 41 -23.24 29.33 13.42
N PRO A 42 -23.95 28.19 13.46
CA PRO A 42 -23.81 27.22 14.54
C PRO A 42 -22.38 26.69 14.65
N LYS A 43 -21.94 26.38 15.87
CA LYS A 43 -20.62 25.77 16.09
C LYS A 43 -20.55 24.33 15.56
N VAL A 44 -21.64 23.58 15.74
CA VAL A 44 -21.80 22.18 15.33
C VAL A 44 -23.24 21.99 14.88
N ALA A 45 -23.46 21.24 13.80
CA ALA A 45 -24.77 20.97 13.23
C ALA A 45 -25.47 19.82 13.97
N VAL A 46 -24.73 18.77 14.32
CA VAL A 46 -25.20 17.66 15.16
C VAL A 46 -24.09 17.30 16.12
N ASP A 47 -24.38 17.34 17.42
CA ASP A 47 -23.46 16.84 18.45
C ASP A 47 -24.18 15.78 19.29
N THR A 48 -23.71 14.53 19.26
CA THR A 48 -24.17 13.53 20.22
C THR A 48 -23.18 13.50 21.38
N GLY A 49 -23.58 14.00 22.55
CA GLY A 49 -22.75 14.01 23.74
C GLY A 49 -22.32 12.60 24.18
N ALA A 50 -21.45 12.51 25.18
CA ALA A 50 -20.89 11.22 25.66
C ALA A 50 -21.95 10.21 26.16
N LEU A 51 -23.10 10.70 26.63
CA LEU A 51 -24.24 9.91 27.08
C LEU A 51 -25.29 9.70 25.97
N GLY A 52 -25.10 10.33 24.82
CA GLY A 52 -25.98 10.28 23.66
C GLY A 52 -25.71 9.08 22.75
N GLY A 53 -26.68 8.81 21.88
CA GLY A 53 -26.53 7.84 20.80
C GLY A 53 -27.80 7.73 19.96
N MET A 54 -27.66 7.19 18.76
CA MET A 54 -28.77 6.96 17.85
C MET A 54 -28.94 5.46 17.62
N TYR A 55 -30.14 4.95 17.88
CA TYR A 55 -30.47 3.54 17.85
C TYR A 55 -31.71 3.33 16.99
N ALA A 56 -31.53 2.73 15.82
CA ALA A 56 -32.63 2.50 14.89
C ALA A 56 -32.44 1.22 14.05
N ARG A 57 -33.39 0.89 13.20
CA ARG A 57 -33.22 -0.08 12.11
C ARG A 57 -32.30 0.50 11.04
N ARG A 58 -32.54 1.77 10.66
CA ARG A 58 -31.73 2.55 9.71
C ARG A 58 -31.48 3.96 10.25
N ILE A 59 -30.30 4.50 9.98
CA ILE A 59 -29.92 5.87 10.39
C ILE A 59 -29.42 6.62 9.16
N HIS A 60 -30.13 7.68 8.76
CA HIS A 60 -29.68 8.60 7.73
C HIS A 60 -29.50 10.00 8.35
N LEU A 61 -28.34 10.61 8.12
CA LEU A 61 -28.04 11.97 8.56
C LEU A 61 -27.54 12.78 7.36
N THR A 62 -28.14 13.96 7.15
CA THR A 62 -27.73 14.93 6.15
C THR A 62 -27.50 16.28 6.84
N SER A 63 -26.26 16.77 6.83
CA SER A 63 -25.88 18.12 7.27
C SER A 63 -25.42 18.92 6.06
N THR A 64 -26.10 20.03 5.76
CA THR A 64 -25.91 20.77 4.50
C THR A 64 -25.17 22.09 4.64
N GLU A 65 -25.01 22.61 5.86
CA GLU A 65 -24.37 23.90 6.10
C GLU A 65 -22.84 23.75 6.02
N SER A 66 -22.24 24.33 4.98
CA SER A 66 -20.80 24.24 4.72
C SER A 66 -19.99 24.81 5.90
N GLY A 67 -18.93 24.10 6.29
CA GLY A 67 -18.06 24.49 7.39
C GLY A 67 -18.62 24.19 8.79
N VAL A 68 -19.89 23.80 8.92
CA VAL A 68 -20.48 23.40 10.20
C VAL A 68 -20.33 21.89 10.38
N GLY A 69 -19.60 21.48 11.42
CA GLY A 69 -19.24 20.09 11.64
C GLY A 69 -20.38 19.25 12.23
N VAL A 70 -20.24 17.93 12.15
CA VAL A 70 -21.04 16.95 12.89
C VAL A 70 -20.11 16.11 13.77
N ASN A 71 -20.53 15.87 15.01
CA ASN A 71 -19.81 15.09 16.01
C ASN A 71 -20.71 13.95 16.50
N LEU A 72 -20.34 12.72 16.16
CA LEU A 72 -21.16 11.53 16.35
C LEU A 72 -20.42 10.51 17.22
N GLY A 73 -21.07 10.14 18.31
CA GLY A 73 -20.63 9.22 19.33
C GLY A 73 -21.01 7.80 18.93
N ASN A 74 -22.22 7.38 19.29
CA ASN A 74 -22.67 6.00 19.11
C ASN A 74 -23.85 5.89 18.13
N LEU A 75 -23.68 5.18 17.03
CA LEU A 75 -24.73 4.91 16.03
C LEU A 75 -24.94 3.41 15.87
N TYR A 76 -26.15 2.93 16.10
CA TYR A 76 -26.51 1.51 15.99
C TYR A 76 -27.71 1.31 15.08
N ALA A 77 -27.47 0.68 13.92
CA ALA A 77 -28.45 0.31 12.90
C ALA A 77 -28.38 -1.21 12.62
N ARG A 78 -28.66 -2.05 13.63
CA ARG A 78 -28.37 -3.51 13.58
C ARG A 78 -29.10 -4.29 12.47
N GLU A 79 -30.16 -3.73 11.92
CA GLU A 79 -30.99 -4.36 10.88
C GLU A 79 -30.99 -3.58 9.55
N GLY A 80 -30.07 -2.62 9.38
CA GLY A 80 -30.06 -1.77 8.21
C GLY A 80 -28.81 -0.94 8.05
N ASP A 81 -28.91 0.11 7.23
CA ASP A 81 -27.76 0.92 6.83
C ASP A 81 -27.59 2.15 7.73
N ILE A 82 -26.35 2.63 7.79
CA ILE A 82 -25.98 3.95 8.30
C ILE A 82 -25.51 4.78 7.10
N ILE A 83 -26.15 5.92 6.84
CA ILE A 83 -25.77 6.86 5.79
C ILE A 83 -25.57 8.23 6.40
N LEU A 84 -24.36 8.76 6.35
CA LEU A 84 -23.99 10.06 6.92
C LEU A 84 -23.42 10.93 5.81
N ASN A 85 -24.02 12.10 5.61
CA ASN A 85 -23.56 13.08 4.64
C ASN A 85 -23.41 14.43 5.35
N SER A 86 -22.22 15.02 5.32
CA SER A 86 -21.92 16.33 5.89
C SER A 86 -21.21 17.21 4.86
N ALA A 87 -21.69 18.44 4.70
CA ALA A 87 -20.98 19.50 3.96
C ALA A 87 -19.82 20.12 4.76
N GLY A 88 -19.58 19.63 5.98
CA GLY A 88 -18.48 20.05 6.85
C GLY A 88 -17.66 18.87 7.37
N LYS A 89 -16.90 19.11 8.43
CA LYS A 89 -16.17 18.06 9.14
C LYS A 89 -17.14 17.05 9.75
N LEU A 90 -16.83 15.76 9.67
CA LEU A 90 -17.58 14.68 10.31
C LEU A 90 -16.65 13.90 11.23
N VAL A 91 -16.99 13.85 12.52
CA VAL A 91 -16.32 12.98 13.49
C VAL A 91 -17.27 11.86 13.85
N LEU A 92 -16.81 10.61 13.76
CA LEU A 92 -17.58 9.43 14.13
C LEU A 92 -16.74 8.51 15.02
N LYS A 93 -17.24 8.22 16.22
CA LYS A 93 -16.56 7.36 17.19
C LYS A 93 -16.96 5.90 17.08
N ASN A 94 -18.25 5.59 17.09
CA ASN A 94 -18.72 4.22 17.02
C ASN A 94 -19.90 4.09 16.05
N SER A 95 -19.84 3.09 15.19
CA SER A 95 -20.96 2.69 14.34
C SER A 95 -21.09 1.17 14.25
N LEU A 96 -22.34 0.70 14.18
CA LEU A 96 -22.66 -0.69 13.90
C LEU A 96 -23.89 -0.75 13.01
N ALA A 97 -23.67 -1.08 11.73
CA ALA A 97 -24.73 -1.37 10.76
C ALA A 97 -24.84 -2.88 10.52
N GLY A 98 -26.06 -3.40 10.48
CA GLY A 98 -26.31 -4.74 9.94
C GLY A 98 -26.15 -4.80 8.42
N GLY A 99 -26.42 -3.67 7.75
CA GLY A 99 -26.16 -3.45 6.33
C GLY A 99 -24.88 -2.65 6.09
N ASN A 100 -24.93 -1.74 5.12
CA ASN A 100 -23.81 -0.89 4.74
C ASN A 100 -23.66 0.31 5.69
N THR A 101 -22.43 0.81 5.80
CA THR A 101 -22.17 2.14 6.36
C THR A 101 -21.55 3.01 5.28
N THR A 102 -22.13 4.17 5.02
CA THR A 102 -21.63 5.17 4.07
C THR A 102 -21.44 6.49 4.78
N VAL A 103 -20.24 7.06 4.72
CA VAL A 103 -19.87 8.29 5.42
C VAL A 103 -19.20 9.23 4.44
N THR A 104 -19.78 10.42 4.26
CA THR A 104 -19.23 11.49 3.43
C THR A 104 -19.12 12.77 4.24
N GLY A 105 -17.96 13.40 4.18
CA GLY A 105 -17.68 14.69 4.81
C GLY A 105 -16.61 15.46 4.05
N THR A 106 -16.42 16.74 4.38
CA THR A 106 -15.26 17.51 3.89
C THR A 106 -13.99 16.90 4.45
N ASP A 107 -13.86 16.91 5.77
CA ASP A 107 -12.90 16.08 6.51
C ASP A 107 -13.65 15.04 7.31
N VAL A 108 -13.21 13.79 7.27
CA VAL A 108 -13.77 12.72 8.08
C VAL A 108 -12.73 12.26 9.10
N SER A 109 -13.12 12.18 10.36
CA SER A 109 -12.33 11.55 11.42
C SER A 109 -13.10 10.38 12.02
N LEU A 110 -12.56 9.18 11.84
CA LEU A 110 -13.05 7.99 12.49
C LEU A 110 -12.17 7.67 13.70
N SER A 111 -12.78 7.18 14.77
CA SER A 111 -12.12 6.57 15.92
C SER A 111 -12.94 5.35 16.35
N GLY A 112 -12.61 4.70 17.46
CA GLY A 112 -13.43 3.62 18.05
C GLY A 112 -13.79 2.50 17.07
N ASP A 113 -14.95 1.89 17.28
CA ASP A 113 -15.41 0.72 16.54
C ASP A 113 -16.42 1.09 15.44
N ASN A 114 -16.08 0.86 14.17
CA ASN A 114 -16.98 1.09 13.05
C ASN A 114 -17.17 -0.21 12.28
N LYS A 115 -18.39 -0.78 12.37
CA LYS A 115 -18.70 -2.12 11.89
C LYS A 115 -19.86 -2.12 10.91
N ALA A 116 -19.75 -2.90 9.84
CA ALA A 116 -20.82 -3.10 8.86
C ALA A 116 -20.94 -4.57 8.45
N GLY A 117 -22.14 -5.15 8.52
CA GLY A 117 -22.43 -6.46 7.91
C GLY A 117 -22.46 -6.40 6.37
N GLY A 118 -22.58 -5.20 5.81
CA GLY A 118 -22.36 -4.91 4.39
C GLY A 118 -20.98 -4.28 4.16
N ASN A 119 -20.90 -3.36 3.19
CA ASN A 119 -19.70 -2.57 2.93
C ASN A 119 -19.57 -1.42 3.94
N LEU A 120 -18.33 -1.00 4.21
CA LEU A 120 -18.02 0.27 4.88
C LEU A 120 -17.32 1.18 3.87
N SER A 121 -17.98 2.29 3.50
CA SER A 121 -17.47 3.27 2.53
C SER A 121 -17.35 4.64 3.17
N VAL A 122 -16.16 5.22 3.12
CA VAL A 122 -15.85 6.50 3.75
C VAL A 122 -15.14 7.41 2.75
N THR A 123 -15.68 8.62 2.59
CA THR A 123 -15.15 9.64 1.71
C THR A 123 -14.96 10.93 2.50
N GLY A 124 -13.70 11.33 2.69
CA GLY A 124 -13.35 12.68 3.11
C GLY A 124 -12.91 13.45 1.87
N THR A 125 -13.67 14.46 1.42
CA THR A 125 -13.33 15.13 0.16
C THR A 125 -11.98 15.84 0.22
N THR A 126 -11.55 16.34 1.38
CA THR A 126 -10.22 16.92 1.61
C THR A 126 -9.30 16.02 2.43
N GLY A 127 -9.85 15.29 3.41
CA GLY A 127 -9.06 14.52 4.35
C GLY A 127 -9.84 13.42 5.06
N LEU A 128 -9.18 12.30 5.31
CA LEU A 128 -9.69 11.20 6.12
C LEU A 128 -8.65 10.81 7.16
N THR A 129 -9.00 10.90 8.44
CA THR A 129 -8.15 10.47 9.56
C THR A 129 -8.79 9.30 10.29
N LEU A 130 -8.04 8.21 10.42
CA LEU A 130 -8.35 7.06 11.25
C LEU A 130 -7.48 7.12 12.49
N ASN A 131 -8.06 7.52 13.62
CA ASN A 131 -7.33 7.65 14.87
C ASN A 131 -7.60 6.44 15.76
N GLN A 132 -6.67 5.48 15.77
CA GLN A 132 -6.79 4.22 16.50
C GLN A 132 -8.11 3.48 16.25
N SER A 133 -8.67 3.64 15.04
CA SER A 133 -9.98 3.11 14.69
C SER A 133 -9.91 1.61 14.40
N ARG A 134 -10.95 0.87 14.79
CA ARG A 134 -11.17 -0.50 14.35
C ARG A 134 -12.33 -0.57 13.37
N LEU A 135 -12.00 -0.77 12.11
CA LEU A 135 -12.96 -0.82 11.01
C LEU A 135 -13.15 -2.29 10.63
N VAL A 136 -14.37 -2.79 10.71
CA VAL A 136 -14.69 -4.19 10.37
C VAL A 136 -15.86 -4.25 9.41
N THR A 137 -15.70 -4.96 8.32
CA THR A 137 -16.76 -5.17 7.33
C THR A 137 -16.78 -6.62 6.89
N ASP A 138 -17.97 -7.20 6.75
CA ASP A 138 -18.12 -8.56 6.20
C ASP A 138 -17.88 -8.59 4.68
N LYS A 139 -17.92 -7.42 4.02
CA LYS A 139 -17.68 -7.27 2.58
C LYS A 139 -16.47 -6.37 2.32
N ASN A 140 -16.69 -5.23 1.68
CA ASN A 140 -15.61 -4.36 1.22
C ASN A 140 -15.44 -3.15 2.14
N LEU A 141 -14.18 -2.81 2.38
CA LEU A 141 -13.77 -1.55 2.99
C LEU A 141 -13.27 -0.61 1.90
N VAL A 142 -13.92 0.54 1.74
CA VAL A 142 -13.52 1.54 0.76
C VAL A 142 -13.28 2.87 1.46
N LEU A 143 -12.04 3.33 1.45
CA LEU A 143 -11.62 4.60 2.03
C LEU A 143 -11.08 5.49 0.92
N SER A 144 -11.62 6.70 0.81
CA SER A 144 -11.30 7.61 -0.28
C SER A 144 -11.11 9.03 0.21
N SER A 145 -10.14 9.72 -0.38
CA SER A 145 -9.95 11.16 -0.20
C SER A 145 -9.35 11.77 -1.46
N SER A 146 -9.68 13.02 -1.79
CA SER A 146 -8.94 13.72 -2.86
C SER A 146 -7.64 14.34 -2.36
N GLY A 147 -7.47 14.46 -1.03
CA GLY A 147 -6.25 14.86 -0.37
C GLY A 147 -5.60 13.69 0.37
N GLN A 148 -5.59 13.73 1.70
CA GLN A 148 -4.84 12.77 2.51
C GLN A 148 -5.73 11.72 3.20
N ILE A 149 -5.25 10.47 3.26
CA ILE A 149 -5.67 9.46 4.24
C ILE A 149 -4.56 9.32 5.28
N VAL A 150 -4.89 9.48 6.57
CA VAL A 150 -3.98 9.23 7.71
C VAL A 150 -4.51 8.07 8.51
N GLN A 151 -3.72 7.00 8.63
CA GLN A 151 -3.97 5.92 9.58
C GLN A 151 -2.99 6.03 10.74
N ASN A 152 -3.50 6.52 11.87
CA ASN A 152 -2.74 6.64 13.12
C ASN A 152 -3.02 5.44 14.03
N GLY A 153 -2.63 4.25 13.58
CA GLY A 153 -2.85 3.00 14.30
C GLY A 153 -4.19 2.33 13.96
N GLY A 154 -4.64 1.45 14.86
CA GLY A 154 -5.88 0.70 14.68
C GLY A 154 -5.78 -0.44 13.66
N GLU A 155 -6.92 -1.07 13.38
CA GLU A 155 -7.03 -2.24 12.52
C GLU A 155 -8.21 -2.11 11.56
N LEU A 156 -7.91 -2.26 10.28
CA LEU A 156 -8.87 -2.25 9.18
C LEU A 156 -9.00 -3.68 8.69
N THR A 157 -10.18 -4.29 8.83
CA THR A 157 -10.44 -5.67 8.43
C THR A 157 -11.62 -5.74 7.47
N ALA A 158 -11.36 -6.20 6.25
CA ALA A 158 -12.38 -6.45 5.23
C ALA A 158 -12.57 -7.94 4.98
N GLY A 159 -13.82 -8.40 5.00
CA GLY A 159 -14.18 -9.78 4.70
C GLY A 159 -13.93 -10.15 3.24
N GLN A 160 -13.85 -9.17 2.33
CA GLN A 160 -13.47 -9.35 0.93
C GLN A 160 -12.29 -8.46 0.55
N ASN A 161 -12.54 -7.20 0.18
CA ASN A 161 -11.50 -6.30 -0.35
C ASN A 161 -11.34 -5.03 0.51
N ALA A 162 -10.11 -4.58 0.68
CA ALA A 162 -9.80 -3.28 1.26
C ALA A 162 -9.17 -2.37 0.20
N MET A 163 -9.79 -1.21 -0.05
CA MET A 163 -9.33 -0.22 -1.01
C MET A 163 -9.13 1.13 -0.32
N LEU A 164 -7.91 1.65 -0.38
CA LEU A 164 -7.55 3.00 0.07
C LEU A 164 -7.10 3.81 -1.15
N SER A 165 -7.78 4.91 -1.43
CA SER A 165 -7.47 5.81 -2.56
C SER A 165 -7.33 7.26 -2.11
N ALA A 166 -6.19 7.90 -2.39
CA ALA A 166 -5.88 9.25 -1.92
C ALA A 166 -4.92 10.01 -2.85
N GLN A 167 -4.71 11.31 -2.64
CA GLN A 167 -3.48 11.96 -3.12
C GLN A 167 -2.28 11.48 -2.30
N HIS A 168 -2.43 11.44 -0.98
CA HIS A 168 -1.39 11.00 -0.05
C HIS A 168 -1.92 9.98 0.95
N LEU A 169 -1.14 8.94 1.25
CA LEU A 169 -1.46 7.94 2.27
C LEU A 169 -0.34 7.91 3.32
N ASN A 170 -0.68 8.20 4.58
CA ASN A 170 0.25 8.12 5.69
C ASN A 170 -0.25 7.11 6.74
N GLN A 171 0.31 5.90 6.72
CA GLN A 171 0.07 4.87 7.72
C GLN A 171 1.27 4.86 8.70
N THR A 172 1.15 5.63 9.78
CA THR A 172 2.20 5.76 10.81
C THR A 172 2.35 4.49 11.64
N SER A 173 1.26 3.73 11.79
CA SER A 173 1.18 2.42 12.43
C SER A 173 -0.16 1.76 12.08
N GLY A 174 -0.42 0.55 12.57
CA GLY A 174 -1.69 -0.16 12.40
C GLY A 174 -1.69 -1.17 11.25
N ALA A 175 -2.83 -1.80 11.03
CA ALA A 175 -2.99 -2.89 10.07
C ALA A 175 -4.11 -2.64 9.05
N VAL A 176 -3.90 -3.07 7.81
CA VAL A 176 -4.92 -3.20 6.76
C VAL A 176 -4.97 -4.67 6.33
N ASN A 177 -6.06 -5.34 6.61
CA ASN A 177 -6.26 -6.76 6.35
C ASN A 177 -7.48 -6.96 5.44
N ALA A 178 -7.34 -7.84 4.45
CA ALA A 178 -8.44 -8.29 3.62
C ALA A 178 -8.33 -9.79 3.32
N THR A 179 -9.45 -10.52 3.39
CA THR A 179 -9.47 -11.95 3.03
C THR A 179 -9.12 -12.18 1.56
N GLU A 180 -9.48 -11.24 0.69
CA GLU A 180 -9.12 -11.25 -0.72
C GLU A 180 -8.02 -10.24 -0.99
N ASN A 181 -8.37 -9.03 -1.42
CA ASN A 181 -7.39 -8.11 -1.99
C ASN A 181 -7.23 -6.85 -1.15
N VAL A 182 -5.99 -6.35 -1.08
CA VAL A 182 -5.68 -5.02 -0.58
C VAL A 182 -5.18 -4.18 -1.75
N THR A 183 -5.82 -3.04 -1.99
CA THR A 183 -5.42 -2.10 -3.04
C THR A 183 -5.16 -0.73 -2.43
N LEU A 184 -3.93 -0.25 -2.54
CA LEU A 184 -3.50 1.08 -2.10
C LEU A 184 -3.17 1.89 -3.35
N THR A 185 -3.95 2.93 -3.64
CA THR A 185 -3.75 3.78 -4.82
C THR A 185 -3.55 5.23 -4.40
N THR A 186 -2.40 5.81 -4.72
CA THR A 186 -2.17 7.24 -4.54
C THR A 186 -1.58 7.89 -5.76
N THR A 187 -1.83 9.20 -5.94
CA THR A 187 -1.18 9.98 -7.00
C THR A 187 0.14 10.60 -6.52
N GLY A 188 0.27 10.87 -5.21
CA GLY A 188 1.47 11.37 -4.56
C GLY A 188 2.09 10.35 -3.61
N ASP A 189 2.62 10.84 -2.50
CA ASP A 189 3.40 10.07 -1.54
C ASP A 189 2.58 9.08 -0.71
N THR A 190 3.11 7.87 -0.58
CA THR A 190 2.61 6.83 0.33
C THR A 190 3.69 6.44 1.35
N THR A 191 3.39 6.57 2.63
CA THR A 191 4.23 6.07 3.74
C THR A 191 3.53 4.94 4.46
N LEU A 192 4.15 3.77 4.51
CA LEU A 192 3.62 2.57 5.17
C LEU A 192 4.60 2.10 6.24
N LYS A 193 4.30 2.38 7.51
CA LYS A 193 5.08 1.89 8.67
C LYS A 193 4.37 0.75 9.42
N GLY A 194 3.10 0.49 9.10
CA GLY A 194 2.33 -0.61 9.65
C GLY A 194 2.36 -1.86 8.77
N ARG A 195 1.30 -2.66 8.84
CA ARG A 195 1.17 -3.91 8.10
C ARG A 195 -0.01 -3.86 7.13
N SER A 196 0.19 -4.35 5.91
CA SER A 196 -0.87 -4.54 4.91
C SER A 196 -0.85 -5.97 4.42
N VAL A 197 -1.92 -6.73 4.67
CA VAL A 197 -2.02 -8.16 4.35
C VAL A 197 -3.26 -8.42 3.52
N ALA A 198 -3.02 -8.94 2.31
CA ALA A 198 -4.04 -9.48 1.44
C ALA A 198 -4.00 -11.01 1.46
N GLY A 199 -5.14 -11.67 1.66
CA GLY A 199 -5.21 -13.14 1.55
C GLY A 199 -4.97 -13.65 0.13
N LYS A 200 -5.23 -12.82 -0.89
CA LYS A 200 -4.98 -13.08 -2.31
C LYS A 200 -3.98 -12.06 -2.87
N ILE A 201 -4.44 -10.93 -3.38
CA ILE A 201 -3.60 -10.00 -4.14
C ILE A 201 -3.36 -8.70 -3.36
N LEU A 202 -2.11 -8.28 -3.29
CA LEU A 202 -1.73 -6.95 -2.81
C LEU A 202 -1.30 -6.07 -3.99
N THR A 203 -1.95 -4.92 -4.16
CA THR A 203 -1.56 -3.93 -5.16
C THR A 203 -1.25 -2.60 -4.49
N VAL A 204 -0.07 -2.05 -4.77
CA VAL A 204 0.32 -0.70 -4.38
C VAL A 204 0.68 0.08 -5.64
N SER A 205 -0.05 1.16 -5.92
CA SER A 205 0.23 2.09 -7.01
C SER A 205 0.36 3.49 -6.44
N SER A 206 1.55 4.10 -6.49
CA SER A 206 1.78 5.44 -5.90
C SER A 206 2.72 6.32 -6.72
N GLY A 207 2.74 7.63 -6.45
CA GLY A 207 3.77 8.52 -6.98
C GLY A 207 5.13 8.20 -6.35
N SER A 208 5.17 8.13 -5.02
CA SER A 208 6.30 7.61 -4.25
C SER A 208 5.84 6.64 -3.17
N LEU A 209 6.69 5.69 -2.79
CA LEU A 209 6.44 4.72 -1.73
C LEU A 209 7.62 4.68 -0.76
N ASN A 210 7.35 4.96 0.51
CA ASN A 210 8.25 4.69 1.63
C ASN A 210 7.65 3.55 2.46
N ASN A 211 8.12 2.33 2.21
CA ASN A 211 7.75 1.17 3.00
C ASN A 211 8.78 0.93 4.11
N GLY A 212 8.40 1.26 5.34
CA GLY A 212 9.10 0.82 6.55
C GLY A 212 8.39 -0.31 7.30
N GLY A 213 7.25 -0.76 6.78
CA GLY A 213 6.38 -1.76 7.40
C GLY A 213 6.42 -3.11 6.68
N THR A 214 5.29 -3.82 6.67
CA THR A 214 5.17 -5.14 6.02
C THR A 214 4.04 -5.14 5.01
N LEU A 215 4.37 -5.53 3.78
CA LEU A 215 3.45 -5.73 2.67
C LEU A 215 3.43 -7.23 2.34
N VAL A 216 2.28 -7.90 2.52
CA VAL A 216 2.15 -9.34 2.29
C VAL A 216 0.93 -9.66 1.43
N ALA A 217 1.14 -10.48 0.41
CA ALA A 217 0.09 -11.15 -0.34
C ALA A 217 0.16 -12.66 -0.12
N GLY A 218 -0.99 -13.31 0.11
CA GLY A 218 -1.09 -14.77 0.10
C GLY A 218 -0.92 -15.39 -1.29
N ARG A 219 -1.19 -14.61 -2.34
CA ARG A 219 -0.86 -14.89 -3.74
C ARG A 219 0.06 -13.78 -4.25
N ASP A 220 -0.35 -12.99 -5.23
CA ASP A 220 0.59 -12.09 -5.90
C ASP A 220 0.62 -10.69 -5.28
N ALA A 221 1.82 -10.11 -5.22
CA ALA A 221 2.04 -8.72 -4.83
C ALA A 221 2.54 -7.92 -6.02
N THR A 222 1.94 -6.76 -6.27
CA THR A 222 2.37 -5.80 -7.29
C THR A 222 2.62 -4.44 -6.66
N VAL A 223 3.82 -3.89 -6.88
CA VAL A 223 4.21 -2.54 -6.46
C VAL A 223 4.57 -1.75 -7.71
N LYS A 224 3.86 -0.65 -7.99
CA LYS A 224 4.10 0.25 -9.12
C LYS A 224 4.25 1.69 -8.63
N THR A 225 5.43 2.27 -8.79
CA THR A 225 5.72 3.60 -8.22
C THR A 225 6.65 4.44 -9.08
N GLY A 226 6.74 5.75 -8.84
CA GLY A 226 7.88 6.53 -9.32
C GLY A 226 9.14 6.20 -8.51
N THR A 227 9.15 6.57 -7.23
CA THR A 227 10.25 6.24 -6.32
C THR A 227 9.81 5.21 -5.29
N PHE A 228 10.57 4.15 -5.11
CA PHE A 228 10.34 3.14 -4.09
C PHE A 228 11.52 3.03 -3.12
N SER A 229 11.31 3.45 -1.87
CA SER A 229 12.21 3.21 -0.74
C SER A 229 11.64 2.11 0.16
N ASN A 230 12.38 1.02 0.31
CA ASN A 230 12.01 -0.13 1.12
C ASN A 230 13.03 -0.37 2.23
N THR A 231 12.65 -0.06 3.47
CA THR A 231 13.39 -0.46 4.68
C THR A 231 12.69 -1.59 5.43
N GLY A 232 11.46 -1.93 5.04
CA GLY A 232 10.64 -2.98 5.62
C GLY A 232 10.65 -4.26 4.79
N ALA A 233 9.50 -4.92 4.69
CA ALA A 233 9.34 -6.16 3.94
C ALA A 233 8.23 -6.06 2.89
N VAL A 234 8.50 -6.63 1.71
CA VAL A 234 7.51 -6.91 0.66
C VAL A 234 7.57 -8.39 0.31
N GLN A 235 6.42 -9.06 0.38
CA GLN A 235 6.29 -10.48 0.11
C GLN A 235 5.01 -10.81 -0.68
N GLY A 236 5.15 -11.71 -1.64
CA GLY A 236 4.06 -12.39 -2.32
C GLY A 236 4.51 -13.77 -2.79
N ASN A 237 3.57 -14.61 -3.21
CA ASN A 237 3.85 -15.80 -4.01
C ASN A 237 4.51 -15.39 -5.32
N GLY A 238 3.79 -14.72 -6.24
CA GLY A 238 4.42 -13.91 -7.29
C GLY A 238 4.70 -12.50 -6.79
N LEU A 239 5.83 -11.89 -7.16
CA LEU A 239 6.12 -10.51 -6.79
C LEU A 239 6.58 -9.72 -8.02
N LYS A 240 5.84 -8.66 -8.35
CA LYS A 240 6.20 -7.70 -9.38
C LYS A 240 6.46 -6.32 -8.77
N VAL A 241 7.63 -5.76 -9.05
CA VAL A 241 8.03 -4.42 -8.66
C VAL A 241 8.36 -3.61 -9.91
N THR A 242 7.67 -2.50 -10.10
CA THR A 242 7.94 -1.53 -11.17
C THR A 242 8.19 -0.16 -10.55
N ALA A 243 9.37 0.39 -10.72
CA ALA A 243 9.74 1.70 -10.20
C ALA A 243 10.48 2.52 -11.26
N THR A 244 10.53 3.85 -11.13
CA THR A 244 11.60 4.61 -11.80
C THR A 244 12.90 4.40 -11.02
N ASP A 245 12.89 4.69 -9.72
CA ASP A 245 14.05 4.52 -8.85
C ASP A 245 13.68 3.64 -7.65
N LEU A 246 14.41 2.54 -7.49
CA LEU A 246 14.25 1.58 -6.39
C LEU A 246 15.45 1.63 -5.46
N THR A 247 15.23 1.80 -4.16
CA THR A 247 16.22 1.59 -3.10
C THR A 247 15.65 0.66 -2.05
N SER A 248 16.30 -0.48 -1.81
CA SER A 248 15.87 -1.43 -0.79
C SER A 248 17.01 -1.79 0.14
N THR A 249 16.90 -1.42 1.42
CA THR A 249 17.72 -1.95 2.52
C THR A 249 17.00 -3.04 3.29
N GLY A 250 15.68 -3.16 3.12
CA GLY A 250 14.85 -4.23 3.65
C GLY A 250 14.76 -5.45 2.73
N SER A 251 13.67 -6.20 2.83
CA SER A 251 13.47 -7.44 2.04
C SER A 251 12.42 -7.31 0.94
N ILE A 252 12.71 -7.87 -0.24
CA ILE A 252 11.80 -8.04 -1.39
C ILE A 252 11.84 -9.53 -1.76
N LYS A 253 10.88 -10.32 -1.29
CA LYS A 253 10.93 -11.79 -1.39
C LYS A 253 9.70 -12.37 -2.08
N SER A 254 9.91 -13.29 -3.01
CA SER A 254 8.87 -14.05 -3.70
C SER A 254 8.91 -15.52 -3.29
N GLY A 255 7.73 -16.12 -3.07
CA GLY A 255 7.56 -17.56 -2.89
C GLY A 255 7.52 -18.37 -4.19
N SER A 256 7.53 -17.70 -5.34
CA SER A 256 7.61 -18.25 -6.70
C SER A 256 8.49 -17.31 -7.53
N THR A 257 7.94 -16.58 -8.51
CA THR A 257 8.70 -15.66 -9.38
C THR A 257 8.82 -14.23 -8.86
N LEU A 258 10.01 -13.64 -8.97
CA LEU A 258 10.28 -12.21 -8.75
C LEU A 258 10.56 -11.49 -10.07
N ASP A 259 9.82 -10.41 -10.37
CA ASP A 259 10.05 -9.50 -11.50
C ASP A 259 10.29 -8.09 -10.96
N ILE A 260 11.50 -7.55 -11.15
CA ILE A 260 11.85 -6.17 -10.83
C ILE A 260 12.16 -5.43 -12.13
N SER A 261 11.39 -4.38 -12.43
CA SER A 261 11.63 -3.45 -13.52
C SER A 261 11.90 -2.05 -12.97
N ALA A 262 13.04 -1.45 -13.32
CA ALA A 262 13.37 -0.09 -12.90
C ALA A 262 14.17 0.72 -13.92
N ARG A 263 14.31 2.03 -13.71
CA ARG A 263 15.38 2.82 -14.36
C ARG A 263 16.69 2.68 -13.60
N ASN A 264 16.66 2.82 -12.27
CA ASN A 264 17.80 2.48 -11.41
C ASN A 264 17.33 1.66 -10.21
N ALA A 265 18.16 0.73 -9.76
CA ALA A 265 17.87 -0.09 -8.59
C ALA A 265 19.12 -0.23 -7.71
N THR A 266 18.97 0.07 -6.42
CA THR A 266 19.98 -0.19 -5.38
C THR A 266 19.40 -1.20 -4.40
N LEU A 267 19.94 -2.42 -4.42
CA LEU A 267 19.52 -3.53 -3.57
C LEU A 267 20.61 -3.80 -2.52
N SER A 268 20.44 -3.21 -1.34
CA SER A 268 21.36 -3.33 -0.21
C SER A 268 20.89 -4.32 0.87
N GLY A 269 19.62 -4.75 0.80
CA GLY A 269 19.05 -5.77 1.67
C GLY A 269 18.95 -7.14 0.99
N ASP A 270 17.88 -7.88 1.30
CA ASP A 270 17.58 -9.17 0.69
C ASP A 270 16.58 -9.02 -0.46
N ALA A 271 16.94 -9.43 -1.66
CA ALA A 271 16.02 -9.64 -2.77
C ALA A 271 16.08 -11.10 -3.23
N GLY A 272 14.95 -11.72 -3.57
CA GLY A 272 15.01 -13.04 -4.18
C GLY A 272 13.71 -13.78 -4.34
N ALA A 273 13.82 -14.94 -4.99
CA ALA A 273 12.71 -15.78 -5.43
C ALA A 273 12.98 -17.25 -5.07
N LYS A 274 11.91 -18.01 -4.85
CA LYS A 274 11.96 -19.47 -4.71
C LYS A 274 11.89 -20.21 -6.04
N ASP A 275 11.38 -19.55 -7.07
CA ASP A 275 11.56 -19.94 -8.46
C ASP A 275 12.49 -18.91 -9.11
N SER A 276 12.22 -18.49 -10.34
CA SER A 276 13.04 -17.56 -11.11
C SER A 276 12.93 -16.11 -10.64
N ALA A 277 14.04 -15.38 -10.74
CA ALA A 277 14.11 -13.94 -10.50
C ALA A 277 14.61 -13.23 -11.77
N LEU A 278 13.83 -12.27 -12.26
CA LEU A 278 14.17 -11.38 -13.36
C LEU A 278 14.33 -9.96 -12.84
N VAL A 279 15.47 -9.34 -13.10
CA VAL A 279 15.74 -7.93 -12.78
C VAL A 279 16.14 -7.19 -14.06
N THR A 280 15.26 -6.32 -14.53
CA THR A 280 15.44 -5.51 -15.74
C THR A 280 15.56 -4.04 -15.36
N VAL A 281 16.72 -3.44 -15.58
CA VAL A 281 17.01 -2.05 -15.19
C VAL A 281 17.53 -1.26 -16.38
N SER A 282 16.86 -0.20 -16.84
CA SER A 282 17.34 0.52 -18.03
C SER A 282 18.63 1.34 -17.80
N GLY A 283 18.96 1.65 -16.56
CA GLY A 283 20.18 2.34 -16.15
C GLY A 283 21.09 1.43 -15.32
N THR A 284 21.29 1.78 -14.04
CA THR A 284 22.23 1.08 -13.15
C THR A 284 21.53 0.18 -12.15
N LEU A 285 21.94 -1.09 -12.10
CA LEU A 285 21.68 -2.02 -11.01
C LEU A 285 22.88 -2.06 -10.06
N GLU A 286 22.73 -1.51 -8.85
CA GLU A 286 23.67 -1.67 -7.76
C GLU A 286 23.20 -2.77 -6.80
N ASN A 287 23.90 -3.91 -6.79
CA ASN A 287 23.70 -4.93 -5.78
C ASN A 287 24.76 -4.79 -4.68
N ARG A 288 24.33 -4.42 -3.48
CA ARG A 288 25.17 -4.29 -2.28
C ARG A 288 24.82 -5.33 -1.21
N GLY A 289 23.61 -5.88 -1.29
CA GLY A 289 23.11 -6.92 -0.42
C GLY A 289 23.11 -8.28 -1.12
N ARG A 290 22.01 -9.01 -1.00
CA ARG A 290 21.89 -10.37 -1.53
C ARG A 290 20.71 -10.44 -2.48
N LEU A 291 20.97 -10.76 -3.75
CA LEU A 291 19.98 -11.02 -4.77
C LEU A 291 20.11 -12.48 -5.23
N VAL A 292 19.10 -13.30 -4.91
CA VAL A 292 19.15 -14.74 -5.17
C VAL A 292 17.91 -15.31 -5.85
N SER A 293 18.10 -16.42 -6.54
CA SER A 293 17.06 -17.26 -7.10
C SER A 293 17.36 -18.72 -6.79
N ASP A 294 16.37 -19.45 -6.26
CA ASP A 294 16.47 -20.92 -6.10
C ASP A 294 16.25 -21.66 -7.44
N ASP A 295 16.02 -20.92 -8.55
CA ASP A 295 15.99 -21.41 -9.94
C ASP A 295 16.97 -20.61 -10.81
N VAL A 296 16.49 -19.84 -11.79
CA VAL A 296 17.32 -18.98 -12.65
C VAL A 296 17.29 -17.54 -12.14
N LEU A 297 18.46 -16.90 -12.04
CA LEU A 297 18.59 -15.46 -11.83
C LEU A 297 18.99 -14.80 -13.15
N THR A 298 18.14 -13.92 -13.69
CA THR A 298 18.42 -13.16 -14.91
C THR A 298 18.47 -11.68 -14.61
N LEU A 299 19.58 -11.04 -14.98
CA LEU A 299 19.82 -9.62 -14.84
C LEU A 299 20.03 -8.99 -16.23
N SER A 300 19.37 -7.87 -16.48
CA SER A 300 19.57 -7.06 -17.68
C SER A 300 19.68 -5.60 -17.28
N ALA A 301 20.82 -4.95 -17.53
CA ALA A 301 20.94 -3.52 -17.27
C ALA A 301 21.95 -2.80 -18.18
N THR A 302 21.94 -1.46 -18.23
CA THR A 302 23.07 -0.74 -18.86
C THR A 302 24.34 -0.98 -18.05
N GLN A 303 24.25 -0.86 -16.72
CA GLN A 303 25.35 -1.07 -15.79
C GLN A 303 24.92 -2.01 -14.67
N ILE A 304 25.72 -3.04 -14.40
CA ILE A 304 25.58 -3.91 -13.22
C ILE A 304 26.82 -3.71 -12.35
N ASN A 305 26.60 -3.22 -11.14
CA ASN A 305 27.63 -3.07 -10.11
C ASN A 305 27.32 -4.02 -8.96
N ASN A 306 28.11 -5.09 -8.84
CA ASN A 306 27.99 -6.05 -7.76
C ASN A 306 29.05 -5.83 -6.69
N SER A 307 28.62 -5.51 -5.48
CA SER A 307 29.45 -5.45 -4.27
C SER A 307 28.93 -6.33 -3.14
N GLY A 308 27.85 -7.07 -3.40
CA GLY A 308 27.27 -8.06 -2.50
C GLY A 308 27.22 -9.44 -3.18
N THR A 309 26.12 -10.15 -3.04
CA THR A 309 25.92 -11.49 -3.59
C THR A 309 24.88 -11.50 -4.70
N LEU A 310 25.24 -12.04 -5.86
CA LEU A 310 24.34 -12.49 -6.91
C LEU A 310 24.41 -14.01 -6.98
N SER A 311 23.28 -14.70 -6.87
CA SER A 311 23.27 -16.17 -6.97
C SER A 311 22.03 -16.74 -7.64
N GLY A 312 22.21 -17.65 -8.58
CA GLY A 312 21.12 -18.45 -9.17
C GLY A 312 21.44 -19.94 -9.07
N ALA A 313 20.55 -20.75 -8.49
CA ALA A 313 20.83 -22.17 -8.26
C ALA A 313 21.04 -22.93 -9.56
N LYS A 314 20.16 -22.80 -10.56
CA LYS A 314 20.33 -23.50 -11.84
C LYS A 314 21.15 -22.72 -12.84
N GLU A 315 20.96 -21.40 -12.85
CA GLU A 315 21.67 -20.53 -13.77
C GLU A 315 21.67 -19.08 -13.26
N LEU A 316 22.77 -18.39 -13.51
CA LEU A 316 22.87 -16.94 -13.39
C LEU A 316 23.24 -16.36 -14.75
N VAL A 317 22.38 -15.50 -15.29
CA VAL A 317 22.62 -14.74 -16.52
C VAL A 317 22.68 -13.26 -16.19
N ALA A 318 23.80 -12.60 -16.49
CA ALA A 318 23.94 -11.15 -16.37
C ALA A 318 24.28 -10.55 -17.73
N SER A 319 23.37 -9.73 -18.25
CA SER A 319 23.52 -9.00 -19.51
C SER A 319 23.66 -7.50 -19.25
N ALA A 320 24.77 -6.88 -19.67
CA ALA A 320 24.93 -5.43 -19.52
C ALA A 320 25.93 -4.79 -20.49
N ASP A 321 25.93 -3.45 -20.63
CA ASP A 321 27.05 -2.79 -21.31
C ASP A 321 28.31 -2.90 -20.45
N THR A 322 28.14 -2.69 -19.14
CA THR A 322 29.22 -2.77 -18.16
C THR A 322 28.83 -3.62 -16.96
N LEU A 323 29.68 -4.60 -16.63
CA LEU A 323 29.60 -5.40 -15.41
C LEU A 323 30.85 -5.12 -14.57
N THR A 324 30.66 -4.59 -13.36
CA THR A 324 31.74 -4.39 -12.39
C THR A 324 31.43 -5.16 -11.12
N THR A 325 32.35 -6.00 -10.69
CA THR A 325 32.29 -6.67 -9.38
C THR A 325 33.41 -6.15 -8.48
N THR A 326 33.24 -6.21 -7.16
CA THR A 326 34.22 -5.72 -6.18
C THR A 326 34.90 -6.85 -5.40
N GLU A 327 35.99 -6.54 -4.69
CA GLU A 327 36.81 -7.52 -3.96
C GLU A 327 36.03 -8.46 -3.04
N LYS A 328 34.92 -8.00 -2.44
CA LYS A 328 34.08 -8.78 -1.51
C LYS A 328 32.81 -9.33 -2.14
N SER A 329 32.63 -9.10 -3.44
CA SER A 329 31.44 -9.55 -4.13
C SER A 329 31.48 -11.05 -4.40
N VAL A 330 30.29 -11.65 -4.48
CA VAL A 330 30.07 -13.03 -4.91
C VAL A 330 29.12 -13.01 -6.09
N THR A 331 29.53 -13.64 -7.18
CA THR A 331 28.71 -13.86 -8.38
C THR A 331 28.73 -15.35 -8.66
N HIS A 332 27.66 -16.07 -8.29
CA HIS A 332 27.68 -17.52 -8.17
C HIS A 332 26.49 -18.22 -8.86
N SER A 333 26.70 -19.44 -9.37
CA SER A 333 25.62 -20.36 -9.71
C SER A 333 25.99 -21.81 -9.36
N ASP A 334 25.06 -22.62 -8.85
CA ASP A 334 25.32 -24.08 -8.72
C ASP A 334 25.32 -24.76 -10.12
N GLY A 335 24.69 -24.14 -11.12
CA GLY A 335 24.72 -24.57 -12.51
C GLY A 335 25.62 -23.69 -13.38
N ASN A 336 25.06 -23.03 -14.39
CA ASN A 336 25.83 -22.20 -15.33
C ASN A 336 25.85 -20.73 -14.90
N LEU A 337 27.00 -20.09 -15.10
CA LEU A 337 27.15 -18.64 -14.97
C LEU A 337 27.48 -18.03 -16.33
N MET A 338 26.59 -17.18 -16.85
CA MET A 338 26.78 -16.45 -18.10
C MET A 338 26.88 -14.94 -17.83
N LEU A 339 28.04 -14.38 -18.08
CA LEU A 339 28.31 -12.94 -18.04
C LEU A 339 28.42 -12.43 -19.49
N ASN A 340 27.37 -11.79 -19.97
CA ASN A 340 27.30 -11.14 -21.28
C ASN A 340 27.45 -9.64 -21.07
N SER A 341 28.63 -9.08 -21.32
CA SER A 341 28.79 -7.64 -21.25
C SER A 341 29.81 -7.08 -22.20
N ALA A 342 29.58 -5.87 -22.73
CA ALA A 342 30.57 -5.23 -23.59
C ALA A 342 31.90 -5.01 -22.86
N SER A 343 31.86 -4.64 -21.58
CA SER A 343 33.03 -4.55 -20.72
C SER A 343 32.79 -5.16 -19.34
N SER A 344 33.65 -6.10 -18.95
CA SER A 344 33.62 -6.75 -17.64
C SER A 344 34.87 -6.37 -16.82
N THR A 345 34.68 -5.91 -15.59
CA THR A 345 35.72 -5.84 -14.56
C THR A 345 35.36 -6.80 -13.43
N LEU A 346 36.11 -7.88 -13.31
CA LEU A 346 35.89 -8.90 -12.29
C LEU A 346 36.89 -8.76 -11.14
N ALA A 347 36.35 -8.74 -9.94
CA ALA A 347 37.01 -8.85 -8.64
C ALA A 347 36.18 -9.75 -7.72
N GLY A 348 36.75 -10.20 -6.60
CA GLY A 348 36.05 -11.12 -5.71
C GLY A 348 35.74 -12.45 -6.38
N GLU A 349 34.67 -13.11 -5.97
CA GLU A 349 34.33 -14.44 -6.46
C GLU A 349 33.40 -14.41 -7.68
N THR A 350 33.78 -15.15 -8.72
CA THR A 350 32.96 -15.45 -9.90
C THR A 350 32.97 -16.96 -10.12
N SER A 351 31.94 -17.67 -9.70
CA SER A 351 31.97 -19.14 -9.64
C SER A 351 30.71 -19.80 -10.21
N ALA A 352 30.90 -20.99 -10.79
CA ALA A 352 29.82 -21.84 -11.28
C ALA A 352 30.08 -23.31 -10.92
N GLY A 353 29.05 -24.06 -10.55
CA GLY A 353 29.17 -25.52 -10.38
C GLY A 353 29.34 -26.25 -11.71
N SER A 354 28.93 -25.64 -12.83
CA SER A 354 29.16 -26.12 -14.20
C SER A 354 30.10 -25.19 -14.97
N THR A 355 29.59 -24.35 -15.88
CA THR A 355 30.44 -23.49 -16.73
C THR A 355 30.35 -22.04 -16.30
N VAL A 356 31.50 -21.36 -16.21
CA VAL A 356 31.56 -19.89 -16.26
C VAL A 356 31.84 -19.46 -17.70
N SER A 357 30.92 -18.70 -18.29
CA SER A 357 31.08 -18.10 -19.62
C SER A 357 31.14 -16.58 -19.50
N VAL A 358 32.23 -15.97 -19.97
CA VAL A 358 32.37 -14.52 -20.09
C VAL A 358 32.42 -14.15 -21.56
N LYS A 359 31.50 -13.31 -22.02
CA LYS A 359 31.39 -12.84 -23.40
C LYS A 359 31.36 -11.31 -23.46
N GLY A 360 32.14 -10.72 -24.37
CA GLY A 360 32.24 -9.26 -24.46
C GLY A 360 33.29 -8.72 -25.41
N ASN A 361 33.57 -7.43 -25.31
CA ASN A 361 34.66 -6.75 -26.04
C ASN A 361 35.89 -6.54 -25.14
N SER A 362 35.71 -6.53 -23.81
CA SER A 362 36.83 -6.43 -22.87
C SER A 362 36.55 -7.16 -21.57
N LEU A 363 37.58 -7.82 -21.06
CA LEU A 363 37.60 -8.43 -19.73
C LEU A 363 38.85 -7.94 -18.99
N LYS A 364 38.64 -7.36 -17.81
CA LYS A 364 39.68 -7.03 -16.85
C LYS A 364 39.45 -7.82 -15.57
N THR A 365 40.45 -8.55 -15.10
CA THR A 365 40.46 -9.15 -13.77
C THR A 365 41.35 -8.31 -12.85
N THR A 366 40.92 -8.12 -11.60
CA THR A 366 41.76 -7.51 -10.56
C THR A 366 42.63 -8.57 -9.89
N ALA A 367 43.58 -8.15 -9.05
CA ALA A 367 44.38 -9.07 -8.24
C ALA A 367 43.54 -9.90 -7.23
N THR A 368 42.30 -9.48 -6.97
CA THR A 368 41.38 -10.14 -6.03
C THR A 368 40.33 -10.99 -6.73
N ALA A 369 40.38 -11.10 -8.06
CA ALA A 369 39.47 -11.93 -8.83
C ALA A 369 39.75 -13.43 -8.63
N GLN A 370 38.70 -14.20 -8.36
CA GLN A 370 38.72 -15.65 -8.27
C GLN A 370 37.63 -16.21 -9.19
N THR A 371 38.02 -16.70 -10.37
CA THR A 371 37.09 -17.26 -11.36
C THR A 371 37.18 -18.78 -11.38
N GLN A 372 36.09 -19.48 -11.10
CA GLN A 372 36.09 -20.93 -10.90
C GLN A 372 34.88 -21.62 -11.51
N GLY A 373 35.09 -22.77 -12.15
CA GLY A 373 34.03 -23.68 -12.57
C GLY A 373 34.61 -24.97 -13.13
N ASN A 374 33.77 -25.97 -13.40
CA ASN A 374 34.20 -27.19 -14.09
C ASN A 374 34.76 -26.86 -15.49
N SER A 375 34.23 -25.81 -16.12
CA SER A 375 34.77 -25.20 -17.32
C SER A 375 34.72 -23.68 -17.20
N VAL A 376 35.73 -23.00 -17.74
CA VAL A 376 35.77 -21.54 -17.87
C VAL A 376 35.99 -21.21 -19.34
N SER A 377 35.03 -20.52 -19.94
CA SER A 377 35.07 -20.06 -21.33
C SER A 377 35.10 -18.54 -21.37
N VAL A 378 36.08 -17.99 -22.08
CA VAL A 378 36.24 -16.54 -22.29
C VAL A 378 36.25 -16.28 -23.79
N ASP A 379 35.23 -15.54 -24.25
CA ASP A 379 35.06 -15.12 -25.64
C ASP A 379 35.02 -13.58 -25.65
N VAL A 380 36.21 -12.99 -25.76
CA VAL A 380 36.42 -11.54 -25.71
C VAL A 380 37.10 -11.13 -27.01
N GLN A 381 36.46 -10.24 -27.77
CA GLN A 381 36.89 -9.82 -29.11
C GLN A 381 37.68 -8.52 -29.13
#